data_AF-A0A935WZ06-F1
#
_entry.id   AF-A0A935WZ06-F1
#
_cell.length_a   1.000
_cell.length_b   1.000
_cell.length_c   1.000
_cell.angle_alpha   90.00
_cell.angle_beta   90.00
_cell.angle_gamma   90.00
#
_symmetry.space_group_name_H-M   'P 1'
#
loop_
_entity.id
_entity.type
_entity.pdbx_description
1 polymer ?
#
loop_
_entity_poly.entity_id
_entity_poly.type
_entity_poly.pdbx_seq_one_letter_code
_entity_poly.pdbx_strand_id
1 'polypeptide(L)'
;MGSSHAISGQAISLDDNLGRELRCWVVPMITTKQELTTHRTCAQETEPSIGIFDSGLGGLTVVREVLAQMPNVAIRYIADQAHVPYGERPLPEVESFALQLTHHLIRAENAALVVMACNISSSVALASAEAQVGAHAVLGVIEPGVGHALSVTQNQRVGVLATTGTVKSGAYTKTFNRLSPETFVVEVACPEFVPLIEASLIESEEARAAAARRLAVLVEAGVDTVVLGCTHYPLMLKTLEGVLGPKAGVMRFVDPARATAARAAAKLVHLVASPTDAAAAAAAARPITPVTPPTPSTAFIHSMPPTQRVPPAQAPWPHMADAGGTRSAPEHTWMTTGEPGAFRAQLERFAPELLAHGVVRALRWDEIEPRRATATAPRA
;
A
#
# COMPACT_ATOMS: atom_id res chain seq x y z
N MET A 1 39.46 -13.50 22.16
CA MET A 1 39.77 -12.05 22.02
C MET A 1 39.93 -11.76 20.54
N GLY A 2 39.06 -10.94 19.97
CA GLY A 2 39.07 -10.57 18.56
C GLY A 2 38.00 -9.51 18.35
N SER A 3 38.39 -8.25 18.54
CA SER A 3 37.56 -7.06 18.48
C SER A 3 37.02 -6.83 17.07
N SER A 4 35.70 -6.81 16.92
CA SER A 4 35.03 -6.19 15.77
C SER A 4 35.24 -4.67 15.88
N HIS A 5 35.94 -4.07 14.92
CA HIS A 5 35.99 -2.62 14.78
C HIS A 5 34.69 -2.16 14.12
N ALA A 6 33.87 -1.43 14.88
CA ALA A 6 32.76 -0.66 14.36
C ALA A 6 33.31 0.39 13.39
N ILE A 7 32.84 0.38 12.15
CA ILE A 7 33.09 1.46 11.18
C ILE A 7 32.24 2.65 11.63
N SER A 8 32.81 3.57 12.40
CA SER A 8 32.15 4.84 12.73
C SER A 8 32.29 5.79 11.53
N GLY A 9 31.19 6.09 10.85
CA GLY A 9 31.16 7.22 9.92
C GLY A 9 31.30 8.53 10.71
N GLN A 10 32.31 9.33 10.39
CA GLN A 10 32.41 10.69 10.94
C GLN A 10 31.52 11.63 10.11
N ALA A 11 30.59 12.31 10.79
CA ALA A 11 29.89 13.46 10.24
C ALA A 11 30.82 14.68 10.30
N ILE A 12 30.96 15.39 9.19
CA ILE A 12 31.67 16.67 9.13
C ILE A 12 30.61 17.73 8.79
N SER A 13 30.51 18.79 9.60
CA SER A 13 29.69 19.98 9.29
C SER A 13 30.50 20.92 8.40
N LEU A 14 29.91 21.34 7.28
CA LEU A 14 30.44 22.42 6.44
C LEU A 14 29.30 23.38 6.10
N ASP A 15 29.56 24.68 6.17
CA ASP A 15 28.62 25.69 5.69
C ASP A 15 28.67 25.81 4.16
N ASP A 16 27.52 25.84 3.50
CA ASP A 16 27.44 26.27 2.11
C ASP A 16 27.68 27.80 2.01
N ASN A 17 27.95 28.32 0.80
CA ASN A 17 28.11 29.76 0.55
C ASN A 17 26.82 30.58 0.78
N LEU A 18 25.77 29.97 1.35
CA LEU A 18 24.49 30.57 1.72
C LEU A 18 24.22 30.44 3.24
N GLY A 19 25.18 29.96 4.03
CA GLY A 19 25.10 29.88 5.49
C GLY A 19 24.25 28.72 6.03
N ARG A 20 24.10 27.62 5.27
CA ARG A 20 23.40 26.41 5.70
C ARG A 20 24.39 25.31 6.07
N GLU A 21 24.15 24.69 7.23
CA GLU A 21 24.97 23.60 7.76
C GLU A 21 24.71 22.30 6.98
N LEU A 22 25.71 21.77 6.28
CA LEU A 22 25.65 20.51 5.55
C LEU A 22 26.33 19.40 6.36
N ARG A 23 25.62 18.27 6.59
CA ARG A 23 26.20 17.05 7.18
C ARG A 23 26.56 16.03 6.10
N CYS A 24 27.84 15.78 5.91
CA CYS A 24 28.33 14.80 4.92
C CYS A 24 28.43 13.38 5.50
N TRP A 25 27.99 12.38 4.74
CA TRP A 25 28.20 10.96 5.07
C TRP A 25 29.43 10.43 4.33
N VAL A 26 30.42 9.93 5.07
CA VAL A 26 31.58 9.23 4.50
C VAL A 26 31.34 7.73 4.68
N VAL A 27 31.02 7.04 3.58
CA VAL A 27 30.94 5.57 3.57
C VAL A 27 32.21 5.02 2.94
N PRO A 28 33.07 4.29 3.69
CA PRO A 28 34.21 3.63 3.09
C PRO A 28 33.74 2.43 2.27
N MET A 29 34.01 2.44 0.97
CA MET A 29 33.83 1.29 0.09
C MET A 29 35.17 0.58 -0.07
N ILE A 30 35.23 -0.73 0.19
CA ILE A 30 36.36 -1.57 -0.21
C ILE A 30 36.00 -2.17 -1.55
N THR A 31 36.69 -1.75 -2.61
CA THR A 31 36.58 -2.40 -3.93
C THR A 31 37.70 -3.45 -4.09
N THR A 32 37.52 -4.41 -5.00
CA THR A 32 38.43 -5.55 -5.24
C THR A 32 39.77 -5.18 -5.88
N LYS A 33 40.06 -3.89 -6.05
CA LYS A 33 41.40 -3.34 -6.25
C LYS A 33 41.62 -2.32 -5.12
N GLN A 34 42.73 -2.44 -4.40
CA GLN A 34 43.13 -1.59 -3.26
C GLN A 34 43.28 -0.09 -3.62
N GLU A 35 42.22 0.57 -4.05
CA GLU A 35 42.15 2.03 -4.21
C GLU A 35 40.86 2.53 -3.55
N LEU A 36 41.02 3.30 -2.46
CA LEU A 36 39.95 4.02 -1.79
C LEU A 36 39.55 5.23 -2.65
N THR A 37 38.46 5.13 -3.40
CA THR A 37 37.81 6.29 -4.01
C THR A 37 36.63 6.75 -3.15
N THR A 38 36.73 7.95 -2.58
CA THR A 38 35.64 8.60 -1.87
C THR A 38 34.72 9.31 -2.86
N HIS A 39 33.50 8.79 -3.05
CA HIS A 39 32.44 9.51 -3.75
C HIS A 39 31.67 10.39 -2.76
N ARG A 40 31.44 11.67 -3.12
CA ARG A 40 30.62 12.62 -2.35
C ARG A 40 29.32 12.86 -3.08
N THR A 41 28.20 12.65 -2.39
CA THR A 41 26.84 12.94 -2.88
C THR A 41 26.17 13.88 -1.90
N CYS A 42 25.76 15.08 -2.37
CA CYS A 42 24.89 15.99 -1.62
C CYS A 42 23.45 15.74 -2.11
N ALA A 43 22.59 15.21 -1.25
CA ALA A 43 21.15 15.12 -1.47
C ALA A 43 20.44 15.98 -0.41
N GLN A 44 19.33 16.63 -0.79
CA GLN A 44 18.48 17.33 0.18
C GLN A 44 17.93 16.33 1.21
N GLU A 45 17.92 16.74 2.48
CA GLU A 45 17.44 15.99 3.64
C GLU A 45 15.93 15.72 3.58
N THR A 46 15.48 14.76 2.79
CA THR A 46 14.17 14.15 3.04
C THR A 46 14.40 12.71 3.44
N GLU A 47 14.04 12.37 4.69
CA GLU A 47 13.96 10.97 5.10
C GLU A 47 13.12 10.20 4.07
N PRO A 48 13.53 8.98 3.66
CA PRO A 48 12.81 8.23 2.65
C PRO A 48 11.36 8.04 3.10
N SER A 49 10.42 8.55 2.31
CA SER A 49 8.99 8.43 2.56
C SER A 49 8.36 7.40 1.62
N ILE A 50 7.37 6.67 2.14
CA ILE A 50 6.55 5.76 1.35
C ILE A 50 5.17 6.41 1.17
N GLY A 51 4.79 6.58 -0.08
CA GLY A 51 3.40 6.83 -0.46
C GLY A 51 2.62 5.52 -0.45
N ILE A 52 1.48 5.47 0.20
CA ILE A 52 0.60 4.29 0.20
C ILE A 52 -0.81 4.78 -0.15
N PHE A 53 -1.50 4.14 -1.09
CA PHE A 53 -2.91 4.47 -1.32
C PHE A 53 -3.79 3.23 -1.43
N ASP A 54 -5.04 3.41 -1.01
CA ASP A 54 -6.12 2.43 -1.12
C ASP A 54 -7.45 3.13 -1.46
N SER A 55 -8.45 2.37 -1.90
CA SER A 55 -9.80 2.92 -2.11
C SER A 55 -10.50 3.32 -0.81
N GLY A 56 -9.97 2.90 0.35
CA GLY A 56 -10.59 3.18 1.64
C GLY A 56 -9.63 2.94 2.79
N LEU A 57 -10.10 2.26 3.82
CA LEU A 57 -9.31 2.00 5.04
C LEU A 57 -8.58 0.66 5.00
N GLY A 58 -8.94 -0.22 4.07
CA GLY A 58 -8.34 -1.55 3.98
C GLY A 58 -6.81 -1.46 3.85
N GLY A 59 -6.30 -0.46 3.13
CA GLY A 59 -4.86 -0.23 2.96
C GLY A 59 -4.07 -0.01 4.25
N LEU A 60 -4.74 0.29 5.36
CA LEU A 60 -4.10 0.40 6.67
C LEU A 60 -3.50 -0.93 7.14
N THR A 61 -3.95 -2.08 6.62
CA THR A 61 -3.28 -3.37 6.88
C THR A 61 -1.86 -3.39 6.33
N VAL A 62 -1.65 -2.82 5.14
CA VAL A 62 -0.33 -2.66 4.53
C VAL A 62 0.51 -1.63 5.30
N VAL A 63 -0.10 -0.52 5.73
CA VAL A 63 0.58 0.50 6.56
C VAL A 63 1.14 -0.13 7.84
N ARG A 64 0.34 -0.96 8.54
CA ARG A 64 0.76 -1.65 9.77
C ARG A 64 1.98 -2.53 9.54
N GLU A 65 1.96 -3.34 8.48
CA GLU A 65 3.07 -4.22 8.13
C GLU A 65 4.32 -3.43 7.71
N VAL A 66 4.15 -2.31 7.01
CA VAL A 66 5.24 -1.38 6.68
C VAL A 66 5.88 -0.82 7.95
N LEU A 67 5.09 -0.30 8.89
CA LEU A 67 5.62 0.26 10.15
C LEU A 67 6.26 -0.81 11.04
N ALA A 68 5.70 -2.02 11.07
CA ALA A 68 6.28 -3.13 11.82
C ALA A 68 7.68 -3.53 11.31
N GLN A 69 7.91 -3.42 10.00
CA GLN A 69 9.18 -3.82 9.38
C GLN A 69 10.14 -2.63 9.17
N MET A 70 9.62 -1.41 9.09
CA MET A 70 10.36 -0.17 8.86
C MET A 70 9.85 0.93 9.82
N PRO A 71 10.12 0.84 11.13
CA PRO A 71 9.55 1.76 12.12
C PRO A 71 9.99 3.23 11.95
N ASN A 72 11.07 3.47 11.23
CA ASN A 72 11.65 4.80 11.01
C ASN A 72 11.26 5.41 9.65
N VAL A 73 10.32 4.81 8.91
CA VAL A 73 9.92 5.32 7.59
C VAL A 73 8.80 6.34 7.70
N ALA A 74 8.91 7.47 7.01
CA ALA A 74 7.80 8.40 6.88
C ALA A 74 6.73 7.82 5.95
N ILE A 75 5.45 7.97 6.30
CA ILE A 75 4.32 7.44 5.51
C ILE A 75 3.44 8.59 5.04
N ARG A 76 3.04 8.53 3.77
CA ARG A 76 2.05 9.40 3.14
C ARG A 76 0.92 8.51 2.65
N TYR A 77 -0.13 8.35 3.46
CA TYR A 77 -1.25 7.46 3.13
C TYR A 77 -2.40 8.25 2.51
N ILE A 78 -3.02 7.75 1.43
CA ILE A 78 -4.26 8.31 0.87
C ILE A 78 -5.35 7.23 0.84
N ALA A 79 -6.50 7.52 1.47
CA ALA A 79 -7.75 6.78 1.28
C ALA A 79 -8.65 7.51 0.28
N ASP A 80 -8.90 6.92 -0.89
CA ASP A 80 -9.81 7.50 -1.89
C ASP A 80 -11.29 7.22 -1.60
N GLN A 81 -11.79 7.80 -0.52
CA GLN A 81 -13.18 7.64 -0.10
C GLN A 81 -14.20 8.33 -1.01
N ALA A 82 -13.79 9.31 -1.82
CA ALA A 82 -14.68 9.94 -2.81
C ALA A 82 -15.15 8.95 -3.90
N HIS A 83 -14.38 7.90 -4.15
CA HIS A 83 -14.62 6.96 -5.23
C HIS A 83 -14.80 5.50 -4.76
N VAL A 84 -14.87 5.23 -3.46
CA VAL A 84 -15.22 3.90 -2.95
C VAL A 84 -16.66 3.52 -3.38
N PRO A 85 -16.97 2.23 -3.65
CA PRO A 85 -16.06 1.10 -3.81
C PRO A 85 -15.47 1.00 -5.22
N TYR A 86 -14.18 0.64 -5.32
CA TYR A 86 -13.54 0.37 -6.62
C TYR A 86 -13.99 -0.96 -7.25
N GLY A 87 -14.32 -1.96 -6.43
CA GLY A 87 -14.57 -3.34 -6.88
C GLY A 87 -15.68 -3.52 -7.92
N GLU A 88 -16.61 -2.56 -7.98
CA GLU A 88 -17.79 -2.56 -8.86
C GLU A 88 -17.66 -1.57 -10.03
N ARG A 89 -16.62 -0.74 -10.04
CA ARG A 89 -16.41 0.28 -11.07
C ARG A 89 -15.79 -0.32 -12.35
N PRO A 90 -15.98 0.34 -13.51
CA PRO A 90 -15.23 0.05 -14.72
C PRO A 90 -13.71 0.06 -14.49
N LEU A 91 -13.01 -0.95 -15.02
CA LEU A 91 -11.55 -1.07 -14.85
C LEU A 91 -10.75 0.17 -15.34
N PRO A 92 -11.08 0.80 -16.48
CA PRO A 92 -10.38 2.02 -16.93
C PRO A 92 -10.56 3.21 -15.99
N GLU A 93 -11.70 3.29 -15.28
CA GLU A 93 -11.96 4.35 -14.30
C GLU A 93 -11.05 4.15 -13.08
N VAL A 94 -10.98 2.92 -12.56
CA VAL A 94 -10.10 2.55 -11.43
C VAL A 94 -8.62 2.76 -11.78
N GLU A 95 -8.22 2.44 -13.01
CA GLU A 95 -6.88 2.71 -13.51
C GLU A 95 -6.56 4.21 -13.49
N SER A 96 -7.48 5.05 -13.98
CA SER A 96 -7.32 6.51 -13.97
C SER A 96 -7.12 7.05 -12.55
N PHE A 97 -7.95 6.64 -11.60
CA PHE A 97 -7.81 7.06 -10.19
C PHE A 97 -6.47 6.64 -9.59
N ALA A 98 -6.07 5.38 -9.80
CA ALA A 98 -4.81 4.86 -9.29
C ALA A 98 -3.59 5.60 -9.85
N LEU A 99 -3.61 5.95 -11.14
CA LEU A 99 -2.53 6.74 -11.77
C LEU A 99 -2.48 8.16 -11.20
N GLN A 100 -3.62 8.83 -11.02
CA GLN A 100 -3.68 10.17 -10.43
C GLN A 100 -3.13 10.19 -9.00
N LEU A 101 -3.55 9.23 -8.16
CA LEU A 101 -3.04 9.08 -6.80
C LEU A 101 -1.54 8.79 -6.77
N THR A 102 -1.04 7.95 -7.68
CA THR A 102 0.40 7.66 -7.82
C THR A 102 1.18 8.93 -8.15
N HIS A 103 0.72 9.71 -9.13
CA HIS A 103 1.39 10.97 -9.50
C HIS A 103 1.36 11.99 -8.37
N HIS A 104 0.25 12.11 -7.64
CA HIS A 104 0.14 13.01 -6.51
C HIS A 104 1.13 12.63 -5.39
N LEU A 105 1.18 11.35 -5.02
CA LEU A 105 2.12 10.87 -3.99
C LEU A 105 3.58 11.15 -4.36
N ILE A 106 3.96 10.94 -5.61
CA ILE A 106 5.33 11.21 -6.07
C ILE A 106 5.62 12.71 -6.12
N ARG A 107 4.75 13.51 -6.73
CA ARG A 107 5.05 14.91 -7.07
C ARG A 107 4.74 15.89 -5.94
N ALA A 108 3.60 15.73 -5.27
CA ALA A 108 3.14 16.66 -4.24
C ALA A 108 3.62 16.24 -2.85
N GLU A 109 3.64 14.93 -2.58
CA GLU A 109 4.02 14.39 -1.27
C GLU A 109 5.46 13.85 -1.21
N ASN A 110 6.21 13.96 -2.31
CA ASN A 110 7.62 13.57 -2.46
C ASN A 110 7.91 12.13 -2.00
N ALA A 111 6.99 11.20 -2.30
CA ALA A 111 7.16 9.78 -1.99
C ALA A 111 8.30 9.18 -2.82
N ALA A 112 9.28 8.57 -2.14
CA ALA A 112 10.38 7.85 -2.81
C ALA A 112 9.91 6.52 -3.44
N LEU A 113 8.89 5.91 -2.84
CA LEU A 113 8.24 4.69 -3.32
C LEU A 113 6.74 4.82 -3.10
N VAL A 114 5.93 4.44 -4.09
CA VAL A 114 4.48 4.33 -3.98
C VAL A 114 4.05 2.86 -3.92
N VAL A 115 3.31 2.50 -2.88
CA VAL A 115 2.67 1.19 -2.72
C VAL A 115 1.18 1.32 -3.05
N MET A 116 0.74 0.61 -4.09
CA MET A 116 -0.66 0.47 -4.45
C MET A 116 -1.33 -0.58 -3.56
N ALA A 117 -1.71 -0.23 -2.33
CA ALA A 117 -2.23 -1.19 -1.36
C ALA A 117 -3.54 -1.84 -1.83
N CYS A 118 -4.38 -1.11 -2.57
CA CYS A 118 -5.60 -1.67 -3.13
C CYS A 118 -5.31 -2.77 -4.17
N ASN A 119 -5.87 -3.96 -3.96
CA ASN A 119 -5.66 -5.10 -4.85
C ASN A 119 -6.18 -4.85 -6.28
N ILE A 120 -7.34 -4.21 -6.41
CA ILE A 120 -7.90 -3.87 -7.73
C ILE A 120 -7.09 -2.76 -8.42
N SER A 121 -6.63 -1.74 -7.69
CA SER A 121 -5.74 -0.72 -8.29
C SER A 121 -4.43 -1.35 -8.76
N SER A 122 -3.82 -2.20 -7.94
CA SER A 122 -2.65 -3.00 -8.31
C SER A 122 -2.91 -3.87 -9.54
N SER A 123 -4.12 -4.44 -9.68
CA SER A 123 -4.44 -5.35 -10.78
C SER A 123 -4.59 -4.66 -12.13
N VAL A 124 -4.99 -3.38 -12.15
CA VAL A 124 -5.28 -2.65 -13.38
C VAL A 124 -4.23 -1.59 -13.73
N ALA A 125 -3.59 -0.97 -12.74
CA ALA A 125 -2.79 0.24 -12.95
C ALA A 125 -1.28 0.04 -12.82
N LEU A 126 -0.81 -1.08 -12.25
CA LEU A 126 0.61 -1.25 -11.93
C LEU A 126 1.51 -1.09 -13.16
N ALA A 127 1.23 -1.81 -14.25
CA ALA A 127 2.04 -1.74 -15.47
C ALA A 127 2.06 -0.33 -16.08
N SER A 128 0.90 0.35 -16.13
CA SER A 128 0.79 1.71 -16.62
C SER A 128 1.54 2.71 -15.74
N ALA A 129 1.54 2.52 -14.42
CA ALA A 129 2.29 3.35 -13.49
C ALA A 129 3.80 3.10 -13.63
N GLU A 130 4.25 1.84 -13.71
CA GLU A 130 5.65 1.49 -13.94
C GLU A 130 6.20 2.13 -15.22
N ALA A 131 5.39 2.19 -16.29
CA ALA A 131 5.74 2.85 -17.54
C ALA A 131 5.81 4.39 -17.42
N GLN A 132 5.02 5.00 -16.54
CA GLN A 132 4.93 6.46 -16.40
C GLN A 132 5.91 7.06 -15.40
N VAL A 133 6.20 6.36 -14.30
CA VAL A 133 7.03 6.87 -13.19
C VAL A 133 8.25 6.01 -12.91
N GLY A 134 8.44 4.92 -13.68
CA GLY A 134 9.55 3.99 -13.53
C GLY A 134 9.23 2.85 -12.57
N ALA A 135 9.61 1.63 -12.96
CA ALA A 135 9.32 0.41 -12.21
C ALA A 135 9.91 0.36 -10.78
N HIS A 136 10.88 1.23 -10.47
CA HIS A 136 11.52 1.28 -9.17
C HIS A 136 10.73 2.13 -8.16
N ALA A 137 9.95 3.09 -8.66
CA ALA A 137 9.18 4.04 -7.85
C ALA A 137 7.79 3.53 -7.45
N VAL A 138 7.34 2.39 -7.97
CA VAL A 138 6.04 1.80 -7.64
C VAL A 138 6.16 0.32 -7.22
N LEU A 139 5.19 -0.13 -6.44
CA LEU A 139 5.01 -1.51 -6.00
C LEU A 139 3.52 -1.82 -5.85
N GLY A 140 3.07 -2.92 -6.45
CA GLY A 140 1.74 -3.48 -6.21
C GLY A 140 1.74 -4.60 -5.16
N VAL A 141 0.54 -4.99 -4.70
CA VAL A 141 0.37 -6.05 -3.69
C VAL A 141 0.30 -7.47 -4.26
N ILE A 142 -0.04 -7.62 -5.55
CA ILE A 142 -0.32 -8.92 -6.16
C ILE A 142 0.93 -9.80 -6.24
N GLU A 143 2.02 -9.33 -6.85
CA GLU A 143 3.24 -10.14 -6.99
C GLU A 143 3.83 -10.59 -5.64
N PRO A 144 3.96 -9.72 -4.62
CA PRO A 144 4.37 -10.16 -3.28
C PRO A 144 3.44 -11.23 -2.68
N GLY A 145 2.13 -11.06 -2.81
CA GLY A 145 1.14 -12.04 -2.34
C GLY A 145 1.26 -13.39 -3.05
N VAL A 146 1.45 -13.38 -4.37
CA VAL A 146 1.68 -14.58 -5.18
C VAL A 146 2.97 -15.28 -4.77
N GLY A 147 4.07 -14.53 -4.62
CA GLY A 147 5.35 -15.09 -4.17
C GLY A 147 5.23 -15.78 -2.81
N HIS A 148 4.51 -15.17 -1.85
CA HIS A 148 4.27 -15.78 -0.55
C HIS A 148 3.41 -17.05 -0.66
N ALA A 149 2.32 -17.02 -1.45
CA ALA A 149 1.49 -18.20 -1.66
C ALA A 149 2.27 -19.38 -2.25
N LEU A 150 3.13 -19.12 -3.25
CA LEU A 150 4.00 -20.13 -3.86
C LEU A 150 5.02 -20.71 -2.85
N SER A 151 5.47 -19.92 -1.88
CA SER A 151 6.41 -20.39 -0.86
C SER A 151 5.77 -21.29 0.20
N VAL A 152 4.44 -21.26 0.37
CA VAL A 152 3.75 -21.99 1.44
C VAL A 152 2.84 -23.11 0.95
N THR A 153 2.38 -23.07 -0.31
CA THR A 153 1.60 -24.16 -0.91
C THR A 153 2.41 -25.46 -0.95
N GLN A 154 1.74 -26.58 -0.67
CA GLN A 154 2.33 -27.92 -0.65
C GLN A 154 1.86 -28.76 -1.85
N ASN A 155 0.70 -28.43 -2.43
CA ASN A 155 0.13 -29.17 -3.56
C ASN A 155 0.05 -28.36 -4.86
N GLN A 156 0.56 -27.11 -4.87
CA GLN A 156 0.50 -26.19 -6.01
C GLN A 156 -0.93 -25.89 -6.48
N ARG A 157 -1.91 -25.96 -5.58
CA ARG A 157 -3.31 -25.59 -5.84
C ARG A 157 -3.68 -24.40 -4.97
N VAL A 158 -3.78 -23.24 -5.61
CA VAL A 158 -3.95 -21.97 -4.94
C VAL A 158 -5.31 -21.35 -5.28
N GLY A 159 -6.03 -20.92 -4.25
CA GLY A 159 -7.24 -20.13 -4.36
C GLY A 159 -6.94 -18.65 -4.21
N VAL A 160 -7.74 -17.80 -4.84
CA VAL A 160 -7.71 -16.35 -4.62
C VAL A 160 -9.14 -15.89 -4.33
N LEU A 161 -9.37 -15.35 -3.14
CA LEU A 161 -10.61 -14.65 -2.81
C LEU A 161 -10.38 -13.17 -3.09
N ALA A 162 -11.09 -12.57 -4.05
CA ALA A 162 -10.89 -11.16 -4.41
C ALA A 162 -12.20 -10.44 -4.76
N THR A 163 -12.12 -9.14 -5.04
CA THR A 163 -13.28 -8.37 -5.54
C THR A 163 -13.63 -8.80 -6.97
N THR A 164 -14.86 -8.54 -7.42
CA THR A 164 -15.30 -8.83 -8.79
C THR A 164 -14.38 -8.21 -9.84
N GLY A 165 -13.98 -6.94 -9.68
CA GLY A 165 -13.06 -6.28 -10.60
C GLY A 165 -11.65 -6.89 -10.60
N THR A 166 -11.12 -7.28 -9.43
CA THR A 166 -9.83 -7.97 -9.33
C THR A 166 -9.85 -9.29 -10.09
N VAL A 167 -10.88 -10.14 -9.88
CA VAL A 167 -11.00 -11.42 -10.60
C VAL A 167 -11.16 -11.21 -12.11
N LYS A 168 -11.98 -10.23 -12.53
CA LYS A 168 -12.16 -9.90 -13.95
C LYS A 168 -10.88 -9.43 -14.64
N SER A 169 -9.95 -8.81 -13.91
CA SER A 169 -8.66 -8.38 -14.48
C SER A 169 -7.74 -9.55 -14.88
N GLY A 170 -7.93 -10.72 -14.24
CA GLY A 170 -7.08 -11.89 -14.35
C GLY A 170 -5.63 -11.66 -13.87
N ALA A 171 -5.37 -10.61 -13.09
CA ALA A 171 -4.01 -10.23 -12.70
C ALA A 171 -3.32 -11.29 -11.82
N TYR A 172 -4.06 -11.95 -10.93
CA TYR A 172 -3.52 -13.06 -10.12
C TYR A 172 -3.14 -14.25 -11.00
N THR A 173 -4.05 -14.75 -11.84
CA THR A 173 -3.77 -15.84 -12.80
C THR A 173 -2.58 -15.52 -13.68
N LYS A 174 -2.51 -14.31 -14.27
CA LYS A 174 -1.36 -13.87 -15.09
C LYS A 174 -0.05 -13.89 -14.31
N THR A 175 -0.08 -13.47 -13.05
CA THR A 175 1.12 -13.43 -12.19
C THR A 175 1.56 -14.82 -11.77
N PHE A 176 0.64 -15.70 -11.37
CA PHE A 176 0.96 -17.11 -11.11
C PHE A 176 1.52 -17.80 -12.36
N ASN A 177 0.87 -17.66 -13.52
CA ASN A 177 1.36 -18.27 -14.77
C ASN A 177 2.76 -17.80 -15.16
N ARG A 178 3.12 -16.55 -14.84
CA ARG A 178 4.47 -16.02 -15.08
C ARG A 178 5.51 -16.57 -14.11
N LEU A 179 5.17 -16.72 -12.84
CA LEU A 179 6.11 -17.11 -11.78
C LEU A 179 6.21 -18.62 -11.56
N SER A 180 5.11 -19.35 -11.77
CA SER A 180 5.00 -20.80 -11.63
C SER A 180 3.89 -21.34 -12.54
N PRO A 181 4.19 -21.62 -13.83
CA PRO A 181 3.21 -22.08 -14.82
C PRO A 181 2.46 -23.37 -14.45
N GLU A 182 3.05 -24.20 -13.59
CA GLU A 182 2.49 -25.49 -13.15
C GLU A 182 1.47 -25.33 -12.00
N THR A 183 1.36 -24.14 -11.40
CA THR A 183 0.43 -23.89 -10.30
C THR A 183 -1.00 -23.84 -10.81
N PHE A 184 -1.87 -24.68 -10.25
CA PHE A 184 -3.30 -24.62 -10.50
C PHE A 184 -3.94 -23.50 -9.68
N VAL A 185 -4.57 -22.54 -10.36
CA VAL A 185 -5.14 -21.34 -9.72
C VAL A 185 -6.65 -21.27 -9.91
N VAL A 186 -7.38 -20.99 -8.83
CA VAL A 186 -8.82 -20.73 -8.85
C VAL A 186 -9.11 -19.36 -8.26
N GLU A 187 -9.57 -18.41 -9.07
CA GLU A 187 -10.00 -17.09 -8.62
C GLU A 187 -11.51 -17.07 -8.34
N VAL A 188 -11.90 -16.61 -7.16
CA VAL A 188 -13.30 -16.56 -6.70
C VAL A 188 -13.65 -15.12 -6.32
N ALA A 189 -14.60 -14.54 -7.06
CA ALA A 189 -15.13 -13.21 -6.75
C ALA A 189 -16.01 -13.28 -5.49
N CYS A 190 -15.83 -12.31 -4.58
CA CYS A 190 -16.53 -12.23 -3.30
C CYS A 190 -17.24 -10.87 -3.13
N PRO A 191 -18.24 -10.53 -3.97
CA PRO A 191 -18.88 -9.21 -3.95
C PRO A 191 -19.53 -8.86 -2.60
N GLU A 192 -19.98 -9.86 -1.83
CA GLU A 192 -20.63 -9.62 -0.54
C GLU A 192 -19.64 -9.27 0.58
N PHE A 193 -18.35 -9.60 0.45
CA PHE A 193 -17.41 -9.52 1.57
C PHE A 193 -17.13 -8.08 1.99
N VAL A 194 -16.81 -7.17 1.06
CA VAL A 194 -16.52 -5.77 1.41
C VAL A 194 -17.72 -5.10 2.08
N PRO A 195 -18.95 -5.16 1.53
CA PRO A 195 -20.12 -4.60 2.20
C PRO A 195 -20.36 -5.16 3.61
N LEU A 196 -20.21 -6.48 3.81
CA LEU A 196 -20.37 -7.10 5.12
C LEU A 196 -19.29 -6.64 6.11
N ILE A 197 -18.05 -6.48 5.66
CA ILE A 197 -16.93 -6.00 6.48
C ILE A 197 -17.16 -4.57 6.93
N GLU A 198 -17.48 -3.68 5.99
CA GLU A 198 -17.72 -2.26 6.29
C GLU A 198 -18.96 -2.06 7.17
N ALA A 199 -20.01 -2.87 6.97
CA ALA A 199 -21.19 -2.91 7.83
C ALA A 199 -20.94 -3.55 9.21
N SER A 200 -19.73 -4.04 9.49
CA SER A 200 -19.39 -4.74 10.73
C SER A 200 -20.22 -6.00 10.99
N LEU A 201 -20.65 -6.67 9.91
CA LEU A 201 -21.45 -7.90 9.91
C LEU A 201 -20.58 -9.14 9.67
N ILE A 202 -19.27 -9.08 9.89
CA ILE A 202 -18.32 -10.16 9.57
C ILE A 202 -18.61 -11.49 10.28
N GLU A 203 -19.29 -11.46 11.42
CA GLU A 203 -19.70 -12.65 12.19
C GLU A 203 -21.21 -12.94 12.06
N SER A 204 -21.92 -12.29 11.14
CA SER A 204 -23.34 -12.54 10.91
C SER A 204 -23.58 -13.86 10.17
N GLU A 205 -24.82 -14.34 10.18
CA GLU A 205 -25.18 -15.55 9.43
C GLU A 205 -25.04 -15.33 7.92
N GLU A 206 -25.34 -14.13 7.45
CA GLU A 206 -25.12 -13.72 6.06
C GLU A 206 -23.64 -13.81 5.68
N ALA A 207 -22.73 -13.39 6.56
CA ALA A 207 -21.29 -13.50 6.33
C ALA A 207 -20.79 -14.94 6.34
N ARG A 208 -21.27 -15.78 7.28
CA ARG A 208 -20.95 -17.21 7.29
C ARG A 208 -21.45 -17.91 6.03
N ALA A 209 -22.68 -17.62 5.60
CA ALA A 209 -23.26 -18.19 4.39
C ALA A 209 -22.51 -17.74 3.12
N ALA A 210 -22.13 -16.45 3.04
CA ALA A 210 -21.31 -15.95 1.95
C ALA A 210 -19.95 -16.64 1.92
N ALA A 211 -19.25 -16.70 3.05
CA ALA A 211 -17.97 -17.40 3.19
C ALA A 211 -18.07 -18.88 2.78
N ALA A 212 -19.09 -19.60 3.25
CA ALA A 212 -19.31 -21.01 2.93
C ALA A 212 -19.43 -21.25 1.42
N ARG A 213 -20.19 -20.42 0.70
CA ARG A 213 -20.31 -20.54 -0.76
C ARG A 213 -18.97 -20.36 -1.47
N ARG A 214 -18.15 -19.39 -1.05
CA ARG A 214 -16.84 -19.12 -1.68
C ARG A 214 -15.83 -20.21 -1.36
N LEU A 215 -15.79 -20.66 -0.10
CA LEU A 215 -14.87 -21.70 0.35
C LEU A 215 -15.22 -23.07 -0.22
N ALA A 216 -16.50 -23.38 -0.47
CA ALA A 216 -16.92 -24.63 -1.11
C ALA A 216 -16.24 -24.83 -2.47
N VAL A 217 -16.16 -23.77 -3.29
CA VAL A 217 -15.47 -23.80 -4.59
C VAL A 217 -13.99 -24.15 -4.44
N LEU A 218 -13.32 -23.57 -3.45
CA LEU A 218 -11.89 -23.82 -3.20
C LEU A 218 -11.64 -25.24 -2.65
N VAL A 219 -12.51 -25.72 -1.76
CA VAL A 219 -12.45 -27.07 -1.21
C VAL A 219 -12.66 -28.13 -2.29
N GLU A 220 -13.67 -27.95 -3.15
CA GLU A 220 -13.91 -28.84 -4.30
C GLU A 220 -12.73 -28.84 -5.26
N ALA A 221 -12.10 -27.69 -5.46
CA ALA A 221 -10.89 -27.53 -6.24
C ALA A 221 -9.62 -28.09 -5.56
N GLY A 222 -9.69 -28.62 -4.33
CA GLY A 222 -8.53 -29.18 -3.62
C GLY A 222 -7.44 -28.15 -3.28
N VAL A 223 -7.82 -26.88 -3.13
CA VAL A 223 -6.91 -25.80 -2.76
C VAL A 223 -6.36 -25.99 -1.35
N ASP A 224 -5.05 -25.77 -1.17
CA ASP A 224 -4.40 -25.80 0.16
C ASP A 224 -3.93 -24.42 0.64
N THR A 225 -3.94 -23.42 -0.24
CA THR A 225 -3.44 -22.07 0.04
C THR A 225 -4.36 -21.06 -0.60
N VAL A 226 -4.80 -20.05 0.17
CA VAL A 226 -5.76 -19.04 -0.27
C VAL A 226 -5.18 -17.66 -0.10
N VAL A 227 -5.02 -16.93 -1.20
CA VAL A 227 -4.66 -15.51 -1.16
C VAL A 227 -5.90 -14.67 -0.85
N LEU A 228 -5.78 -13.81 0.16
CA LEU A 228 -6.77 -12.78 0.50
C LEU A 228 -6.55 -11.57 -0.41
N GLY A 229 -7.02 -11.67 -1.66
CA GLY A 229 -6.85 -10.70 -2.74
C GLY A 229 -7.69 -9.42 -2.61
N CYS A 230 -7.96 -8.98 -1.39
CA CYS A 230 -8.56 -7.69 -1.06
C CYS A 230 -8.06 -7.26 0.31
N THR A 231 -7.75 -5.98 0.47
CA THR A 231 -7.23 -5.39 1.71
C THR A 231 -8.16 -5.56 2.92
N HIS A 232 -9.47 -5.76 2.68
CA HIS A 232 -10.47 -5.96 3.73
C HIS A 232 -10.51 -7.41 4.24
N TYR A 233 -10.19 -8.40 3.40
CA TYR A 233 -10.49 -9.80 3.69
C TYR A 233 -9.72 -10.41 4.86
N PRO A 234 -8.52 -9.93 5.27
CA PRO A 234 -7.91 -10.34 6.54
C PRO A 234 -8.83 -10.15 7.76
N LEU A 235 -9.76 -9.18 7.72
CA LEU A 235 -10.73 -8.97 8.79
C LEU A 235 -11.78 -10.08 8.90
N MET A 236 -11.99 -10.87 7.83
CA MET A 236 -12.91 -12.01 7.82
C MET A 236 -12.23 -13.34 8.17
N LEU A 237 -10.92 -13.33 8.49
CA LEU A 237 -10.16 -14.57 8.66
C LEU A 237 -10.80 -15.52 9.68
N LYS A 238 -11.22 -15.01 10.84
CA LYS A 238 -11.93 -15.82 11.86
C LYS A 238 -13.21 -16.46 11.32
N THR A 239 -13.98 -15.75 10.52
CA THR A 239 -15.20 -16.26 9.91
C THR A 239 -14.88 -17.33 8.86
N LEU A 240 -13.87 -17.11 8.02
CA LEU A 240 -13.42 -18.09 7.03
C LEU A 240 -12.92 -19.38 7.70
N GLU A 241 -12.09 -19.26 8.73
CA GLU A 241 -11.59 -20.38 9.52
C GLU A 241 -12.72 -21.12 10.25
N GLY A 242 -13.65 -20.38 10.85
CA GLY A 242 -14.82 -20.95 11.51
C GLY A 242 -15.72 -21.74 10.57
N VAL A 243 -15.91 -21.27 9.33
CA VAL A 243 -16.68 -21.98 8.29
C VAL A 243 -15.97 -23.25 7.82
N LEU A 244 -14.63 -23.26 7.76
CA LEU A 244 -13.88 -24.47 7.44
C LEU A 244 -13.89 -25.49 8.59
N GLY A 245 -14.03 -25.03 9.83
CA GLY A 245 -14.03 -25.87 11.02
C GLY A 245 -12.76 -26.74 11.07
N PRO A 246 -12.86 -28.06 11.28
CA PRO A 246 -11.70 -28.95 11.30
C PRO A 246 -10.86 -28.94 10.01
N LYS A 247 -11.43 -28.51 8.86
CA LYS A 247 -10.69 -28.38 7.60
C LYS A 247 -9.79 -27.14 7.56
N ALA A 248 -9.89 -26.22 8.52
CA ALA A 248 -9.05 -25.03 8.58
C ALA A 248 -7.55 -25.38 8.68
N GLY A 249 -7.20 -26.48 9.35
CA GLY A 249 -5.81 -26.95 9.44
C GLY A 249 -5.19 -27.42 8.12
N VAL A 250 -6.00 -27.55 7.05
CA VAL A 250 -5.56 -27.98 5.72
C VAL A 250 -5.34 -26.79 4.78
N MET A 251 -5.92 -25.63 5.06
CA MET A 251 -5.90 -24.48 4.15
C MET A 251 -5.23 -23.26 4.79
N ARG A 252 -4.16 -22.77 4.15
CA ARG A 252 -3.39 -21.62 4.64
C ARG A 252 -3.89 -20.33 4.00
N PHE A 253 -4.26 -19.35 4.80
CA PHE A 253 -4.60 -18.02 4.30
C PHE A 253 -3.36 -17.13 4.20
N VAL A 254 -3.23 -16.42 3.09
CA VAL A 254 -2.12 -15.52 2.78
C VAL A 254 -2.65 -14.11 2.67
N ASP A 255 -2.25 -13.24 3.60
CA ASP A 255 -2.37 -11.79 3.46
C ASP A 255 -1.17 -11.24 2.67
N PRO A 256 -1.38 -10.57 1.52
CA PRO A 256 -0.30 -9.93 0.78
C PRO A 256 0.46 -8.85 1.55
N ALA A 257 -0.16 -8.19 2.54
CA ALA A 257 0.37 -7.00 3.20
C ALA A 257 1.79 -7.17 3.74
N ARG A 258 2.05 -8.27 4.47
CA ARG A 258 3.36 -8.55 5.08
C ARG A 258 4.45 -8.74 4.04
N ALA A 259 4.15 -9.47 2.97
CA ALA A 259 5.08 -9.71 1.87
C ALA A 259 5.33 -8.41 1.07
N THR A 260 4.29 -7.59 0.87
CA THR A 260 4.42 -6.27 0.24
C THR A 260 5.32 -5.35 1.05
N ALA A 261 5.15 -5.29 2.38
CA ALA A 261 6.00 -4.49 3.25
C ALA A 261 7.48 -4.92 3.18
N ALA A 262 7.75 -6.23 3.18
CA ALA A 262 9.11 -6.76 3.02
C ALA A 262 9.73 -6.36 1.66
N ARG A 263 8.93 -6.40 0.59
CA ARG A 263 9.37 -5.99 -0.75
C ARG A 263 9.60 -4.48 -0.85
N ALA A 264 8.79 -3.67 -0.15
CA ALA A 264 8.96 -2.22 -0.07
C ALA A 264 10.27 -1.87 0.65
N ALA A 265 10.58 -2.53 1.76
CA ALA A 265 11.84 -2.35 2.49
C ALA A 265 13.05 -2.63 1.59
N ALA A 266 13.03 -3.74 0.86
CA ALA A 266 14.11 -4.07 -0.08
C ALA A 266 14.27 -3.01 -1.18
N LYS A 267 13.16 -2.52 -1.77
CA LYS A 267 13.21 -1.46 -2.80
C LYS A 267 13.79 -0.16 -2.26
N LEU A 268 13.42 0.27 -1.05
CA LEU A 268 13.93 1.51 -0.47
C LEU A 268 15.42 1.48 -0.19
N VAL A 269 15.97 0.34 0.27
CA VAL A 269 17.42 0.19 0.46
C VAL A 269 18.16 0.44 -0.86
N HIS A 270 17.64 -0.08 -1.98
CA HIS A 270 18.22 0.19 -3.30
C HIS A 270 18.10 1.65 -3.74
N LEU A 271 16.96 2.30 -3.49
CA LEU A 271 16.74 3.70 -3.85
C LEU A 271 17.62 4.67 -3.06
N VAL A 272 17.85 4.38 -1.77
CA VAL A 272 18.74 5.17 -0.90
C VAL A 272 20.21 4.93 -1.24
N ALA A 273 20.58 3.73 -1.68
CA ALA A 273 21.94 3.40 -2.11
C ALA A 273 22.29 3.94 -3.51
N SER A 274 21.29 4.20 -4.36
CA SER A 274 21.45 4.69 -5.74
C SER A 274 20.67 6.01 -5.95
N PRO A 275 21.09 7.14 -5.37
CA PRO A 275 20.38 8.42 -5.44
C PRO A 275 20.20 8.98 -6.86
N THR A 276 20.91 8.45 -7.86
CA THR A 276 20.73 8.82 -9.29
C THR A 276 19.37 8.40 -9.85
N ASP A 277 18.75 7.33 -9.34
CA ASP A 277 17.49 6.82 -9.89
C ASP A 277 16.24 7.50 -9.30
N ALA A 278 16.30 7.90 -8.02
CA ALA A 278 15.20 8.60 -7.36
C ALA A 278 14.97 10.00 -7.96
N ALA A 279 16.05 10.72 -8.28
CA ALA A 279 15.98 12.02 -8.95
C ALA A 279 15.50 11.89 -10.42
N ALA A 280 15.87 10.79 -11.09
CA ALA A 280 15.43 10.51 -12.46
C ALA A 280 13.92 10.15 -12.52
N ALA A 281 13.41 9.40 -11.55
CA ALA A 281 11.98 9.07 -11.45
C ALA A 281 11.10 10.32 -11.21
N ALA A 282 11.56 11.24 -10.37
CA ALA A 282 10.89 12.53 -10.15
C ALA A 282 10.91 13.42 -11.41
N ALA A 283 11.97 13.35 -12.21
CA ALA A 283 12.11 14.13 -13.45
C ALA A 283 11.38 13.51 -14.67
N ALA A 284 11.15 12.19 -14.69
CA ALA A 284 10.56 11.47 -15.83
C ALA A 284 9.02 11.55 -15.91
N ALA A 285 8.36 12.05 -14.87
CA ALA A 285 6.90 12.13 -14.78
C ALA A 285 6.33 13.21 -15.74
N ARG A 286 6.05 12.85 -17.00
CA ARG A 286 5.46 13.75 -18.01
C ARG A 286 4.01 14.15 -17.65
N PRO A 287 3.54 15.35 -18.04
CA PRO A 287 2.15 15.78 -17.81
C PRO A 287 1.17 14.97 -18.69
N ILE A 288 0.06 14.51 -18.10
CA ILE A 288 -0.96 13.67 -18.75
C ILE A 288 -1.96 14.55 -19.52
N THR A 289 -2.48 14.03 -20.64
CA THR A 289 -3.64 14.56 -21.37
C THR A 289 -4.94 13.93 -20.87
N PRO A 290 -6.01 14.71 -20.57
CA PRO A 290 -7.21 14.23 -19.91
C PRO A 290 -8.09 13.43 -20.85
N VAL A 291 -8.71 12.40 -20.30
CA VAL A 291 -9.85 11.67 -20.85
C VAL A 291 -11.10 12.20 -20.17
N THR A 292 -12.09 12.63 -20.96
CA THR A 292 -13.31 13.28 -20.47
C THR A 292 -14.30 12.27 -19.89
N PRO A 293 -14.76 12.41 -18.63
CA PRO A 293 -15.81 11.56 -18.05
C PRO A 293 -17.23 12.09 -18.35
N PRO A 294 -18.26 11.20 -18.39
CA PRO A 294 -19.66 11.62 -18.51
C PRO A 294 -20.29 12.06 -17.18
N THR A 295 -21.28 12.96 -17.28
CA THR A 295 -21.92 13.76 -16.21
C THR A 295 -22.80 12.95 -15.25
N PRO A 296 -22.86 13.28 -13.94
CA PRO A 296 -23.66 12.54 -12.95
C PRO A 296 -25.10 13.05 -12.82
N SER A 297 -26.00 12.15 -12.39
CA SER A 297 -27.39 12.42 -12.01
C SER A 297 -27.57 12.22 -10.50
N THR A 298 -28.22 13.19 -9.85
CA THR A 298 -28.48 13.29 -8.39
C THR A 298 -29.85 12.74 -8.00
N ALA A 299 -29.92 12.02 -6.88
CA ALA A 299 -30.86 12.11 -5.73
C ALA A 299 -30.77 10.79 -4.90
N PHE A 300 -30.97 10.65 -3.59
CA PHE A 300 -31.64 11.39 -2.49
C PHE A 300 -30.93 11.03 -1.16
N ILE A 301 -31.04 11.91 -0.15
CA ILE A 301 -30.57 11.74 1.25
C ILE A 301 -31.80 11.57 2.18
N HIS A 302 -31.72 10.72 3.21
CA HIS A 302 -32.32 10.81 4.58
C HIS A 302 -32.03 9.51 5.36
N SER A 303 -32.04 9.36 6.70
CA SER A 303 -31.52 10.09 7.88
C SER A 303 -31.69 9.18 9.13
N MET A 304 -30.64 9.05 9.99
CA MET A 304 -30.60 8.62 11.44
C MET A 304 -31.11 7.21 11.86
N PRO A 305 -30.77 6.58 13.05
CA PRO A 305 -30.38 7.12 14.38
C PRO A 305 -29.18 6.38 15.11
N PRO A 306 -28.85 6.66 16.40
CA PRO A 306 -27.49 6.55 16.94
C PRO A 306 -27.17 5.36 17.87
N THR A 307 -25.86 5.09 17.96
CA THR A 307 -25.06 4.56 19.09
C THR A 307 -25.39 3.19 19.69
N GLN A 308 -24.43 2.27 19.63
CA GLN A 308 -24.10 1.36 20.74
C GLN A 308 -22.59 1.03 20.74
N ARG A 309 -21.98 1.10 21.92
CA ARG A 309 -20.52 1.06 22.15
C ARG A 309 -19.94 -0.34 21.89
N VAL A 310 -18.82 -0.38 21.16
CA VAL A 310 -17.99 -1.58 20.95
C VAL A 310 -16.90 -1.63 22.03
N PRO A 311 -16.63 -2.80 22.64
CA PRO A 311 -15.61 -2.95 23.70
C PRO A 311 -14.18 -2.99 23.12
N PRO A 312 -13.15 -2.58 23.89
CA PRO A 312 -11.79 -2.47 23.40
C PRO A 312 -11.10 -3.84 23.28
N ALA A 313 -10.35 -4.04 22.19
CA ALA A 313 -9.44 -5.18 22.05
C ALA A 313 -8.07 -4.85 22.70
N GLN A 314 -7.63 -5.74 23.59
CA GLN A 314 -6.30 -5.82 24.22
C GLN A 314 -5.28 -6.31 23.17
N ALA A 315 -4.01 -5.89 23.09
CA ALA A 315 -3.00 -5.58 24.11
C ALA A 315 -1.98 -4.50 23.61
N PRO A 316 -1.24 -3.83 24.51
CA PRO A 316 -0.34 -2.72 24.16
C PRO A 316 0.96 -3.14 23.46
N TRP A 317 1.47 -2.21 22.65
CA TRP A 317 2.71 -2.27 21.87
C TRP A 317 3.94 -2.45 22.78
N PRO A 318 5.00 -3.16 22.35
CA PRO A 318 6.26 -3.17 23.07
C PRO A 318 6.86 -1.75 23.08
N HIS A 319 7.15 -1.24 24.27
CA HIS A 319 7.82 0.05 24.47
C HIS A 319 9.10 0.12 23.62
N MET A 320 9.22 1.20 22.84
CA MET A 320 10.46 1.60 22.17
C MET A 320 11.54 1.78 23.25
N ALA A 321 12.44 0.82 23.38
CA ALA A 321 13.64 0.99 24.17
C ALA A 321 14.62 1.84 23.34
N ASP A 322 15.06 2.94 23.95
CA ASP A 322 16.00 3.91 23.41
C ASP A 322 17.25 3.26 22.79
N ALA A 323 17.28 3.22 21.46
CA ALA A 323 18.55 3.19 20.73
C ALA A 323 19.09 4.63 20.74
N GLY A 324 20.03 4.91 21.65
CA GLY A 324 20.55 6.25 21.99
C GLY A 324 21.08 7.09 20.83
N GLY A 325 20.16 7.71 20.08
CA GLY A 325 20.41 8.70 19.06
C GLY A 325 19.16 9.57 18.89
N THR A 326 19.30 10.87 19.08
CA THR A 326 18.23 11.87 18.99
C THR A 326 17.75 12.03 17.54
N ARG A 327 16.98 11.08 17.02
CA ARG A 327 16.17 11.29 15.81
C ARG A 327 14.75 11.66 16.25
N SER A 328 14.22 12.75 15.70
CA SER A 328 12.78 13.03 15.79
C SER A 328 12.02 11.88 15.15
N ALA A 329 10.91 11.45 15.75
CA ALA A 329 10.06 10.41 15.17
C ALA A 329 9.63 10.80 13.73
N PRO A 330 9.50 9.84 12.80
CA PRO A 330 9.09 10.13 11.44
C PRO A 330 7.68 10.75 11.44
N GLU A 331 7.49 11.82 10.68
CA GLU A 331 6.17 12.44 10.54
C GLU A 331 5.32 11.66 9.54
N HIS A 332 4.21 11.08 9.99
CA HIS A 332 3.23 10.42 9.12
C HIS A 332 2.08 11.37 8.74
N THR A 333 1.59 11.24 7.50
CA THR A 333 0.42 11.99 7.00
C THR A 333 -0.66 11.01 6.56
N TRP A 334 -1.87 11.17 7.11
CA TRP A 334 -3.04 10.37 6.80
C TRP A 334 -4.04 11.22 6.01
N MET A 335 -4.19 10.95 4.72
CA MET A 335 -4.99 11.75 3.82
C MET A 335 -6.25 11.02 3.37
N THR A 336 -7.33 11.76 3.14
CA THR A 336 -8.57 11.23 2.57
C THR A 336 -9.15 12.19 1.53
N THR A 337 -9.78 11.64 0.50
CA THR A 337 -10.60 12.38 -0.46
C THR A 337 -12.05 12.55 -0.02
N GLY A 338 -12.43 11.88 1.09
CA GLY A 338 -13.75 11.98 1.70
C GLY A 338 -13.84 13.04 2.79
N GLU A 339 -14.80 12.87 3.70
CA GLU A 339 -14.99 13.78 4.83
C GLU A 339 -13.94 13.49 5.92
N PRO A 340 -13.09 14.48 6.31
CA PRO A 340 -11.98 14.25 7.24
C PRO A 340 -12.39 13.77 8.63
N GLY A 341 -13.53 14.24 9.16
CA GLY A 341 -14.07 13.81 10.44
C GLY A 341 -14.48 12.34 10.45
N ALA A 342 -15.16 11.88 9.40
CA ALA A 342 -15.56 10.50 9.19
C ALA A 342 -14.33 9.59 9.02
N PHE A 343 -13.35 10.03 8.24
CA PHE A 343 -12.08 9.30 8.09
C PHE A 343 -11.31 9.23 9.41
N ARG A 344 -11.24 10.31 10.19
CA ARG A 344 -10.64 10.30 11.53
C ARG A 344 -11.37 9.34 12.47
N ALA A 345 -12.69 9.38 12.53
CA ALA A 345 -13.48 8.49 13.37
C ALA A 345 -13.28 7.02 12.97
N GLN A 346 -13.12 6.75 11.67
CA GLN A 346 -12.78 5.43 11.16
C GLN A 346 -11.36 5.00 11.54
N LEU A 347 -10.36 5.89 11.43
CA LEU A 347 -9.00 5.63 11.92
C LEU A 347 -9.01 5.33 13.42
N GLU A 348 -9.74 6.08 14.24
CA GLU A 348 -9.87 5.85 15.68
C GLU A 348 -10.46 4.47 15.97
N ARG A 349 -11.38 4.01 15.14
CA ARG A 349 -12.02 2.70 15.28
C ARG A 349 -11.13 1.54 14.83
N PHE A 350 -10.49 1.68 13.69
CA PHE A 350 -9.81 0.56 13.02
C PHE A 350 -8.31 0.50 13.29
N ALA A 351 -7.66 1.65 13.51
CA ALA A 351 -6.22 1.77 13.74
C ALA A 351 -5.89 2.98 14.64
N PRO A 352 -6.41 3.03 15.89
CA PRO A 352 -6.20 4.15 16.81
C PRO A 352 -4.74 4.45 17.08
N GLU A 353 -3.87 3.45 17.02
CA GLU A 353 -2.42 3.59 17.16
C GLU A 353 -1.81 4.52 16.10
N LEU A 354 -2.36 4.56 14.88
CA LEU A 354 -1.78 5.33 13.77
C LEU A 354 -2.04 6.84 13.95
N LEU A 355 -3.10 7.20 14.67
CA LEU A 355 -3.45 8.59 14.97
C LEU A 355 -2.49 9.22 15.98
N ALA A 356 -1.88 8.43 16.86
CA ALA A 356 -0.91 8.94 17.83
C ALA A 356 0.40 9.40 17.16
N HIS A 357 0.65 8.98 15.91
CA HIS A 357 1.93 9.15 15.23
C HIS A 357 1.83 9.89 13.90
N GLY A 358 0.74 10.61 13.62
CA GLY A 358 0.63 11.39 12.37
C GLY A 358 -0.50 12.39 12.31
N VAL A 359 -0.49 13.22 11.28
CA VAL A 359 -1.48 14.27 11.06
C VAL A 359 -2.52 13.80 10.04
N VAL A 360 -3.80 13.98 10.36
CA VAL A 360 -4.90 13.72 9.43
C VAL A 360 -5.17 14.97 8.59
N ARG A 361 -5.21 14.81 7.26
CA ARG A 361 -5.41 15.89 6.29
C ARG A 361 -6.51 15.54 5.29
N ALA A 362 -7.32 16.53 4.93
CA ALA A 362 -8.22 16.44 3.79
C ALA A 362 -7.45 16.66 2.48
N LEU A 363 -7.74 15.86 1.45
CA LEU A 363 -7.33 16.14 0.07
C LEU A 363 -8.58 16.36 -0.75
N ARG A 364 -8.64 17.46 -1.50
CA ARG A 364 -9.69 17.63 -2.49
C ARG A 364 -9.22 17.03 -3.81
N TRP A 365 -10.12 16.42 -4.58
CA TRP A 365 -9.72 15.76 -5.81
C TRP A 365 -9.08 16.71 -6.84
N ASP A 366 -9.46 17.99 -6.84
CA ASP A 366 -8.83 19.05 -7.66
C ASP A 366 -7.39 19.39 -7.25
N GLU A 367 -6.92 18.91 -6.08
CA GLU A 367 -5.53 19.00 -5.62
C GLU A 367 -4.70 17.79 -6.06
N ILE A 368 -5.36 16.66 -6.33
CA ILE A 368 -4.76 15.43 -6.88
C ILE A 368 -4.60 15.59 -8.40
N GLU A 369 -5.60 16.15 -9.05
CA GLU A 369 -5.58 16.53 -10.46
C GLU A 369 -5.39 18.06 -10.59
N PRO A 370 -4.16 18.59 -10.65
CA PRO A 370 -4.00 20.02 -10.89
C PRO A 370 -4.65 20.35 -12.23
N ARG A 371 -5.67 21.22 -12.18
CA ARG A 371 -6.33 21.75 -13.39
C ARG A 371 -5.26 22.10 -14.41
N ARG A 372 -5.38 21.57 -15.63
CA ARG A 372 -4.65 22.11 -16.78
C ARG A 372 -4.74 23.62 -16.69
N ALA A 373 -3.60 24.30 -16.54
CA ALA A 373 -3.54 25.73 -16.67
C ALA A 373 -4.31 26.07 -17.95
N THR A 374 -5.41 26.79 -17.80
CA THR A 374 -6.26 27.20 -18.92
C THR A 374 -5.34 27.84 -19.93
N ALA A 375 -5.19 27.22 -21.10
CA ALA A 375 -4.52 27.83 -22.23
C ALA A 375 -5.20 29.19 -22.41
N THR A 376 -4.48 30.25 -22.08
CA THR A 376 -4.90 31.62 -22.36
C THR A 376 -5.18 31.67 -23.85
N ALA A 377 -6.46 31.82 -24.20
CA ALA A 377 -6.87 32.06 -25.58
C ALA A 377 -6.04 33.22 -26.12
N PRO A 378 -5.54 33.15 -27.37
CA PRO A 378 -4.85 34.27 -27.98
C PRO A 378 -5.81 35.46 -27.98
N ARG A 379 -5.39 36.58 -27.38
CA ARG A 379 -6.12 37.85 -27.51
C ARG A 379 -6.20 38.18 -29.01
N ALA A 380 -7.42 38.45 -29.45
CA ALA A 380 -7.79 38.82 -30.81
C ALA A 380 -7.06 40.06 -31.31
#